data_AF-A0A2W7BAY6-F1
#
_entry.id   AF-A0A2W7BAY6-F1
#
_cell.length_a   1.000
_cell.length_b   1.000
_cell.length_c   1.000
_cell.angle_alpha   90.00
_cell.angle_beta   90.00
_cell.angle_gamma   90.00
#
_symmetry.space_group_name_H-M   'P 1'
#
loop_
_entity.id
_entity.type
_entity.pdbx_description
1 polymer ?
#
loop_
_entity_poly.entity_id
_entity_poly.type
_entity_poly.pdbx_seq_one_letter_code
_entity_poly.pdbx_strand_id
1 'polypeptide(L)'
;MKKLLFIILFIVGIWLTVGYFIETKGLANKGKFDSIIINFDNDLPTENISQELAIISQSTKQNPSLNSIFSIDQHLYTVKGDKSLLHKLRTSSIKKYTEYIEPNYIYKTLETANDPDYSKQWNFRSINVEKAWDNNHGEGITVAVIDTGVSRVPDLRDTDFVEGYDFVNDRLDTSDDNGHGTHVAGTIAQSTNNNYGVAGIAYRAKIMPLKVLSAGGGGTVSDIAEAIRFAADHGASVVNLSLGGGGESTVLKEAIDYAYSKGVAIVAAAGNENQNSASYPGRYPKVISVAALDATGNKAPYSNFGAGVDISAPGGSEQGKEGKILQETLDPTTKKPMLVGFQGTSMAAPHVAGTVALIQSSQLQVAKQEMAKNPKTKTKAEELKATDVSSPAEVLEILKQSSRKVQDDSFNYYGAGQLNAGEAVTLAVQGKLSFKDFFRWLRDNGYLNPIFWFDGGAIAVLPKILMIVGSYLLAFLLRVYVPLQWGAPLNWGLIFGSSGLFFLQGFYLFDLPQWPFRVMGSSFPELGNSVQGSHLLNPFFASVLIPLGFLLLLLGHRSAKTFAVGITLGVASYLTVSAVFNPHLWLLGAGTVSQIFLGVNALLCIFLAWLATKGDQRLV
;
A
#
# COMPACT_ATOMS: atom_id res chain seq x y z
N MET A 1 -23.88 -36.09 37.93
CA MET A 1 -22.93 -34.98 37.70
C MET A 1 -22.55 -34.80 36.22
N LYS A 2 -22.08 -35.82 35.50
CA LYS A 2 -21.64 -35.67 34.08
C LYS A 2 -22.73 -35.17 33.10
N LYS A 3 -23.97 -35.66 33.20
CA LYS A 3 -25.08 -35.21 32.33
C LYS A 3 -25.52 -33.75 32.59
N LEU A 4 -25.38 -33.27 33.82
CA LEU A 4 -25.67 -31.88 34.20
C LEU A 4 -24.61 -30.92 33.61
N LEU A 5 -23.34 -31.35 33.61
CA LEU A 5 -22.24 -30.60 33.00
C LEU A 5 -22.45 -30.41 31.49
N PHE A 6 -22.93 -31.43 30.78
CA PHE A 6 -23.21 -31.34 29.34
C PHE A 6 -24.38 -30.41 29.01
N ILE A 7 -25.43 -30.38 29.85
CA ILE A 7 -26.56 -29.46 29.66
C ILE A 7 -26.14 -28.02 29.95
N ILE A 8 -25.33 -27.79 30.98
CA ILE A 8 -24.76 -26.47 31.28
C ILE A 8 -23.85 -26.00 30.14
N LEU A 9 -22.98 -26.87 29.61
CA LEU A 9 -22.11 -26.54 28.48
C LEU A 9 -22.89 -26.28 27.18
N PHE A 10 -24.01 -26.98 26.97
CA PHE A 10 -24.90 -26.76 25.82
C PHE A 10 -25.66 -25.44 25.92
N ILE A 11 -26.19 -25.11 27.11
CA ILE A 11 -26.86 -23.83 27.36
C ILE A 11 -25.86 -22.68 27.27
N VAL A 12 -24.66 -22.82 27.82
CA VAL A 12 -23.56 -21.84 27.68
C VAL A 12 -23.14 -21.70 26.22
N GLY A 13 -23.07 -22.79 25.45
CA GLY A 13 -22.78 -22.78 24.02
C GLY A 13 -23.86 -22.08 23.18
N ILE A 14 -25.14 -22.26 23.52
CA ILE A 14 -26.25 -21.52 22.90
C ILE A 14 -26.22 -20.05 23.30
N TRP A 15 -25.93 -19.74 24.57
CA TRP A 15 -25.84 -18.37 25.04
C TRP A 15 -24.65 -17.62 24.40
N LEU A 16 -23.53 -18.29 24.20
CA LEU A 16 -22.36 -17.76 23.49
C LEU A 16 -22.61 -17.61 21.99
N THR A 17 -23.33 -18.53 21.34
CA THR A 17 -23.66 -18.41 19.91
C THR A 17 -24.73 -17.35 19.63
N VAL A 18 -25.73 -17.22 20.50
CA VAL A 18 -26.74 -16.15 20.41
C VAL A 18 -26.10 -14.79 20.77
N GLY A 19 -25.21 -14.73 21.76
CA GLY A 19 -24.42 -13.53 22.07
C GLY A 19 -23.54 -13.10 20.90
N TYR A 20 -22.87 -14.05 20.24
CA TYR A 20 -22.04 -13.81 19.06
C TYR A 20 -22.85 -13.34 17.84
N PHE A 21 -24.07 -13.83 17.67
CA PHE A 21 -24.95 -13.39 16.58
C PHE A 21 -25.52 -11.98 16.81
N ILE A 22 -25.68 -11.55 18.06
CA ILE A 22 -26.18 -10.22 18.42
C ILE A 22 -25.07 -9.15 18.34
N GLU A 23 -23.79 -9.51 18.48
CA GLU A 23 -22.65 -8.58 18.46
C GLU A 23 -22.04 -8.31 17.08
N THR A 24 -22.39 -9.07 16.04
CA THR A 24 -21.89 -8.84 14.67
C THR A 24 -22.62 -7.69 13.96
N LYS A 25 -22.63 -6.49 14.58
CA LYS A 25 -22.90 -5.24 13.85
C LYS A 25 -21.65 -4.84 13.04
N GLY A 26 -21.56 -5.37 11.82
CA GLY A 26 -20.98 -4.75 10.63
C GLY A 26 -19.49 -4.40 10.64
N LEU A 27 -18.76 -4.95 9.66
CA LEU A 27 -17.47 -4.46 9.12
C LEU A 27 -17.62 -3.08 8.42
N ALA A 28 -18.28 -2.13 9.07
CA ALA A 28 -18.46 -0.78 8.56
C ALA A 28 -17.19 0.06 8.80
N ASN A 29 -16.79 0.83 7.78
CA ASN A 29 -15.68 1.76 7.86
C ASN A 29 -15.95 2.77 8.99
N LYS A 30 -15.12 2.78 10.05
CA LYS A 30 -15.34 3.63 11.23
C LYS A 30 -14.78 5.03 10.94
N GLY A 31 -15.65 5.95 10.53
CA GLY A 31 -15.30 7.35 10.29
C GLY A 31 -14.74 8.08 11.52
N LYS A 32 -14.10 9.24 11.31
CA LYS A 32 -13.66 10.14 12.39
C LYS A 32 -14.83 11.02 12.85
N PHE A 33 -14.94 11.26 14.15
CA PHE A 33 -15.92 12.17 14.76
C PHE A 33 -15.32 12.82 16.01
N ASP A 34 -15.79 14.02 16.34
CA ASP A 34 -15.47 14.77 17.56
C ASP A 34 -16.74 15.26 18.30
N SER A 35 -17.91 14.88 17.80
CA SER A 35 -19.22 15.16 18.38
C SER A 35 -20.16 13.96 18.20
N ILE A 36 -21.21 13.93 19.01
CA ILE A 36 -22.18 12.83 19.13
C ILE A 36 -23.57 13.39 18.85
N ILE A 37 -24.35 12.68 18.06
CA ILE A 37 -25.77 12.97 17.79
C ILE A 37 -26.61 12.28 18.87
N ILE A 38 -27.56 13.01 19.44
CA ILE A 38 -28.58 12.53 20.36
C ILE A 38 -29.93 12.92 19.78
N ASN A 39 -30.72 11.93 19.35
CA ASN A 39 -32.07 12.12 18.86
C ASN A 39 -33.05 11.63 19.93
N PHE A 40 -33.90 12.52 20.45
CA PHE A 40 -34.92 12.17 21.44
C PHE A 40 -36.19 11.68 20.76
N ASP A 41 -36.92 10.78 21.43
CA ASP A 41 -38.18 10.24 20.89
C ASP A 41 -39.17 11.37 20.57
N ASN A 42 -39.85 11.28 19.43
CA ASN A 42 -40.77 12.31 18.94
C ASN A 42 -41.98 12.53 19.86
N ASP A 43 -42.36 11.51 20.63
CA ASP A 43 -43.48 11.56 21.59
C ASP A 43 -43.06 12.15 22.96
N LEU A 44 -41.77 12.48 23.15
CA LEU A 44 -41.28 13.01 24.42
C LEU A 44 -41.61 14.50 24.57
N PRO A 45 -42.28 14.93 25.66
CA PRO A 45 -42.53 16.35 25.90
C PRO A 45 -41.23 17.15 26.01
N THR A 46 -41.22 18.37 25.46
CA THR A 46 -40.02 19.24 25.42
C THR A 46 -39.45 19.56 26.80
N GLU A 47 -40.28 19.56 27.83
CA GLU A 47 -39.90 19.74 29.24
C GLU A 47 -39.01 18.59 29.75
N ASN A 48 -39.34 17.35 29.38
CA ASN A 48 -38.55 16.16 29.71
C ASN A 48 -37.22 16.15 28.95
N ILE A 49 -37.23 16.53 27.68
CA ILE A 49 -36.01 16.69 26.87
C ILE A 49 -35.07 17.69 27.55
N SER A 50 -35.61 18.84 28.00
CA SER A 50 -34.84 19.90 28.65
C SER A 50 -34.20 19.43 29.97
N GLN A 51 -34.91 18.60 30.75
CA GLN A 51 -34.37 18.02 31.98
C GLN A 51 -33.21 17.05 31.70
N GLU A 52 -33.35 16.17 30.71
CA GLU A 52 -32.29 15.23 30.33
C GLU A 52 -31.05 15.93 29.76
N LEU A 53 -31.24 16.99 28.97
CA LEU A 53 -30.14 17.83 28.47
C LEU A 53 -29.37 18.51 29.61
N ALA A 54 -30.06 18.96 30.67
CA ALA A 54 -29.41 19.53 31.85
C ALA A 54 -28.59 18.48 32.62
N ILE A 55 -29.08 17.25 32.70
CA ILE A 55 -28.36 16.12 33.31
C ILE A 55 -27.11 15.75 32.51
N ILE A 56 -27.18 15.76 31.17
CA ILE A 56 -26.01 15.56 30.31
C ILE A 56 -25.00 16.67 30.55
N SER A 57 -25.43 17.94 30.55
CA SER A 57 -24.57 19.08 30.79
C SER A 57 -23.83 18.97 32.12
N GLN A 58 -24.54 18.61 33.20
CA GLN A 58 -23.95 18.47 34.53
C GLN A 58 -22.99 17.27 34.63
N SER A 59 -23.31 16.15 33.99
CA SER A 59 -22.54 14.89 34.11
C SER A 59 -21.34 14.78 33.15
N THR A 60 -21.33 15.58 32.07
CA THR A 60 -20.31 15.53 31.02
C THR A 60 -19.50 16.82 30.92
N LYS A 61 -19.94 17.92 31.56
CA LYS A 61 -19.40 19.28 31.38
C LYS A 61 -19.45 19.76 29.92
N GLN A 62 -20.29 19.16 29.09
CA GLN A 62 -20.51 19.54 27.70
C GLN A 62 -21.97 19.94 27.54
N ASN A 63 -22.24 21.09 26.94
CA ASN A 63 -23.61 21.53 26.71
C ASN A 63 -24.12 20.96 25.39
N PRO A 64 -25.11 20.06 25.39
CA PRO A 64 -25.73 19.65 24.15
C PRO A 64 -26.56 20.81 23.59
N SER A 65 -26.57 20.95 22.27
CA SER A 65 -27.33 21.98 21.59
C SER A 65 -28.02 21.39 20.36
N LEU A 66 -29.11 22.03 19.91
CA LEU A 66 -29.73 21.68 18.64
C LEU A 66 -28.68 21.78 17.51
N ASN A 67 -28.72 20.84 16.58
CA ASN A 67 -27.84 20.90 15.40
C ASN A 67 -28.19 22.09 14.51
N SER A 68 -29.49 22.35 14.32
CA SER A 68 -30.00 23.50 13.56
C SER A 68 -31.42 23.87 13.98
N ILE A 69 -31.95 24.98 13.47
CA ILE A 69 -33.35 25.39 13.67
C ILE A 69 -34.36 24.33 13.17
N PHE A 70 -33.98 23.51 12.17
CA PHE A 70 -34.83 22.44 11.63
C PHE A 70 -34.78 21.17 12.48
N SER A 71 -33.87 21.11 13.45
CA SER A 71 -33.71 19.96 14.34
C SER A 71 -34.67 19.98 15.52
N ILE A 72 -35.48 21.04 15.66
CA ILE A 72 -36.49 21.17 16.71
C ILE A 72 -37.56 20.10 16.54
N ASP A 73 -38.17 20.01 15.35
CA ASP A 73 -39.25 19.05 15.06
C ASP A 73 -38.79 17.59 15.11
N GLN A 74 -37.48 17.36 14.98
CA GLN A 74 -36.86 16.03 15.04
C GLN A 74 -36.21 15.74 16.40
N HIS A 75 -36.31 16.67 17.36
CA HIS A 75 -35.64 16.61 18.66
C HIS A 75 -34.16 16.18 18.58
N LEU A 76 -33.41 16.71 17.61
CA LEU A 76 -32.04 16.30 17.29
C LEU A 76 -31.00 17.27 17.84
N TYR A 77 -30.18 16.77 18.76
CA TYR A 77 -29.15 17.51 19.48
C TYR A 77 -27.76 16.94 19.19
N THR A 78 -26.74 17.78 19.36
CA THR A 78 -25.33 17.42 19.23
C THR A 78 -24.57 17.79 20.50
N VAL A 79 -23.60 16.96 20.88
CA VAL A 79 -22.72 17.21 22.03
C VAL A 79 -21.28 16.87 21.65
N LYS A 80 -20.31 17.71 22.02
CA LYS A 80 -18.89 17.40 21.80
C LYS A 80 -18.45 16.19 22.63
N GLY A 81 -17.75 15.25 22.02
CA GLY A 81 -17.43 13.99 22.69
C GLY A 81 -16.67 12.99 21.83
N ASP A 82 -15.96 12.10 22.52
CA ASP A 82 -15.20 11.01 21.92
C ASP A 82 -15.93 9.66 22.03
N LYS A 83 -15.24 8.57 21.69
CA LYS A 83 -15.77 7.19 21.80
C LYS A 83 -16.14 6.80 23.23
N SER A 84 -15.45 7.34 24.24
CA SER A 84 -15.73 7.05 25.65
C SER A 84 -17.06 7.68 26.07
N LEU A 85 -17.27 8.96 25.73
CA LEU A 85 -18.53 9.64 26.00
C LEU A 85 -19.70 9.00 25.23
N LEU A 86 -19.49 8.64 23.96
CA LEU A 86 -20.48 7.93 23.16
C LEU A 86 -20.92 6.62 23.83
N HIS A 87 -19.97 5.85 24.36
CA HIS A 87 -20.30 4.62 25.08
C HIS A 87 -21.08 4.92 26.37
N LYS A 88 -20.63 5.90 27.17
CA LYS A 88 -21.30 6.32 28.41
C LYS A 88 -22.76 6.71 28.17
N LEU A 89 -23.01 7.55 27.17
CA LEU A 89 -24.37 8.00 26.82
C LEU A 89 -25.25 6.80 26.39
N ARG A 90 -24.73 5.90 25.54
CA ARG A 90 -25.42 4.67 25.11
C ARG A 90 -25.74 3.70 26.25
N THR A 91 -25.03 3.77 27.36
CA THR A 91 -25.26 2.92 28.54
C THR A 91 -26.03 3.61 29.67
N SER A 92 -26.32 4.90 29.55
CA SER A 92 -26.98 5.69 30.60
C SER A 92 -28.52 5.63 30.51
N SER A 93 -29.19 6.20 31.53
CA SER A 93 -30.66 6.26 31.60
C SER A 93 -31.29 6.98 30.42
N ILE A 94 -30.55 7.90 29.78
CA ILE A 94 -31.05 8.69 28.66
C ILE A 94 -31.45 7.86 27.45
N LYS A 95 -30.89 6.65 27.30
CA LYS A 95 -31.22 5.73 26.21
C LYS A 95 -32.73 5.42 26.14
N LYS A 96 -33.45 5.53 27.26
CA LYS A 96 -34.90 5.31 27.33
C LYS A 96 -35.74 6.42 26.70
N TYR A 97 -35.12 7.57 26.43
CA TYR A 97 -35.76 8.78 25.92
C TYR A 97 -35.23 9.14 24.52
N THR A 98 -34.37 8.30 23.95
CA THR A 98 -33.66 8.58 22.69
C THR A 98 -33.88 7.47 21.70
N GLU A 99 -34.26 7.83 20.48
CA GLU A 99 -34.38 6.91 19.36
C GLU A 99 -33.00 6.36 18.97
N TYR A 100 -31.99 7.24 18.91
CA TYR A 100 -30.61 6.85 18.66
C TYR A 100 -29.58 7.82 19.24
N ILE A 101 -28.40 7.26 19.55
CA ILE A 101 -27.19 7.97 19.95
C ILE A 101 -26.04 7.47 19.11
N GLU A 102 -25.45 8.32 18.28
CA GLU A 102 -24.47 7.92 17.25
C GLU A 102 -23.33 8.91 17.04
N PRO A 103 -22.18 8.48 16.50
CA PRO A 103 -21.10 9.40 16.17
C PRO A 103 -21.52 10.38 15.07
N ASN A 104 -21.25 11.67 15.27
CA ASN A 104 -21.42 12.68 14.23
C ASN A 104 -20.19 12.69 13.31
N TYR A 105 -20.22 11.85 12.27
CA TYR A 105 -19.06 11.70 11.39
C TYR A 105 -18.72 12.99 10.64
N ILE A 106 -17.42 13.29 10.55
CA ILE A 106 -16.92 14.44 9.82
C ILE A 106 -16.81 14.07 8.33
N TYR A 107 -17.61 14.75 7.52
CA TYR A 107 -17.49 14.71 6.06
C TYR A 107 -16.60 15.86 5.59
N LYS A 108 -15.72 15.59 4.62
CA LYS A 108 -14.92 16.62 3.94
C LYS A 108 -15.40 16.74 2.49
N THR A 109 -15.34 17.95 1.95
CA THR A 109 -15.44 18.16 0.50
C THR A 109 -14.26 17.46 -0.18
N LEU A 110 -14.50 16.74 -1.28
CA LEU A 110 -13.40 16.29 -2.14
C LEU A 110 -12.82 17.55 -2.79
N GLU A 111 -11.55 17.86 -2.52
CA GLU A 111 -10.90 19.03 -3.10
C GLU A 111 -10.80 18.84 -4.61
N THR A 112 -11.56 19.65 -5.36
CA THR A 112 -11.41 19.78 -6.80
C THR A 112 -10.93 21.19 -7.09
N ALA A 113 -9.86 21.30 -7.87
CA ALA A 113 -9.31 22.57 -8.31
C ALA A 113 -10.40 23.49 -8.90
N ASN A 114 -10.41 24.76 -8.53
CA ASN A 114 -11.41 25.74 -8.98
C ASN A 114 -11.14 26.32 -10.38
N ASP A 115 -10.06 25.87 -11.02
CA ASP A 115 -9.56 26.35 -12.29
C ASP A 115 -10.52 25.96 -13.44
N PRO A 116 -10.98 26.91 -14.29
CA PRO A 116 -12.10 26.70 -15.24
C PRO A 116 -11.90 25.52 -16.20
N ASP A 117 -10.66 25.27 -16.63
CA ASP A 117 -10.33 24.22 -17.58
C ASP A 117 -9.78 22.95 -16.93
N TYR A 118 -9.76 22.84 -15.59
CA TYR A 118 -9.34 21.64 -14.85
C TYR A 118 -10.07 20.38 -15.30
N SER A 119 -11.37 20.51 -15.61
CA SER A 119 -12.20 19.39 -16.09
C SER A 119 -11.72 18.78 -17.41
N LYS A 120 -10.88 19.51 -18.18
CA LYS A 120 -10.27 19.06 -19.44
C LYS A 120 -8.94 18.32 -19.22
N GLN A 121 -8.33 18.43 -18.04
CA GLN A 121 -7.08 17.75 -17.67
C GLN A 121 -7.34 16.29 -17.23
N TRP A 122 -7.74 15.45 -18.19
CA TRP A 122 -7.95 14.01 -17.99
C TRP A 122 -6.74 13.32 -17.33
N ASN A 123 -5.54 13.83 -17.62
CA ASN A 123 -4.25 13.37 -17.15
C ASN A 123 -4.10 13.43 -15.62
N PHE A 124 -4.79 14.35 -14.96
CA PHE A 124 -4.68 14.52 -13.51
C PHE A 124 -5.51 13.46 -12.77
N ARG A 125 -6.72 13.21 -13.28
CA ARG A 125 -7.57 12.10 -12.80
C ARG A 125 -6.93 10.75 -13.06
N SER A 126 -6.27 10.58 -14.21
CA SER A 126 -5.65 9.29 -14.55
C SER A 126 -4.48 8.96 -13.62
N ILE A 127 -3.81 9.94 -13.00
CA ILE A 127 -2.77 9.68 -11.98
C ILE A 127 -3.31 9.79 -10.55
N ASN A 128 -4.61 10.02 -10.35
CA ASN A 128 -5.25 10.15 -9.05
C ASN A 128 -4.59 11.26 -8.20
N VAL A 129 -4.37 12.42 -8.81
CA VAL A 129 -3.66 13.55 -8.17
C VAL A 129 -4.46 14.18 -7.03
N GLU A 130 -5.80 14.16 -7.11
CA GLU A 130 -6.67 14.75 -6.09
C GLU A 130 -6.47 14.06 -4.72
N LYS A 131 -6.30 12.72 -4.73
CA LYS A 131 -5.94 11.96 -3.51
C LYS A 131 -4.56 12.36 -2.97
N ALA A 132 -3.64 12.80 -3.84
CA ALA A 132 -2.33 13.28 -3.42
C ALA A 132 -2.45 14.64 -2.70
N TRP A 133 -3.26 15.55 -3.23
CA TRP A 133 -3.53 16.89 -2.69
C TRP A 133 -4.19 16.87 -1.30
N ASP A 134 -4.95 15.82 -0.97
CA ASP A 134 -5.45 15.60 0.41
C ASP A 134 -4.33 15.62 1.49
N ASN A 135 -3.06 15.45 1.09
CA ASN A 135 -1.90 15.42 1.99
C ASN A 135 -0.97 16.64 1.83
N ASN A 136 -0.53 16.94 0.61
CA ASN A 136 0.39 18.06 0.32
C ASN A 136 0.33 18.49 -1.15
N HIS A 137 0.99 19.61 -1.46
CA HIS A 137 1.01 20.20 -2.79
C HIS A 137 2.43 20.48 -3.32
N GLY A 138 3.46 19.86 -2.71
CA GLY A 138 4.86 20.01 -3.12
C GLY A 138 5.67 21.04 -2.32
N GLU A 139 5.16 21.48 -1.17
CA GLU A 139 5.77 22.53 -0.36
C GLU A 139 7.22 22.22 0.03
N GLY A 140 8.12 23.19 -0.23
CA GLY A 140 9.52 23.09 0.17
C GLY A 140 10.39 22.23 -0.74
N ILE A 141 9.86 21.77 -1.86
CA ILE A 141 10.61 21.06 -2.89
C ILE A 141 10.88 21.98 -4.08
N THR A 142 12.11 21.93 -4.60
CA THR A 142 12.52 22.65 -5.81
C THR A 142 12.69 21.66 -6.95
N VAL A 143 12.02 21.93 -8.08
CA VAL A 143 12.11 21.14 -9.31
C VAL A 143 12.83 21.94 -10.38
N ALA A 144 13.96 21.43 -10.85
CA ALA A 144 14.69 21.99 -11.99
C ALA A 144 14.07 21.51 -13.31
N VAL A 145 13.68 22.46 -14.15
CA VAL A 145 13.15 22.23 -15.49
C VAL A 145 14.25 22.56 -16.48
N ILE A 146 14.94 21.51 -16.96
CA ILE A 146 16.03 21.62 -17.94
C ILE A 146 15.45 21.47 -19.34
N ASP A 147 15.19 22.60 -20.01
CA ASP A 147 14.36 22.65 -21.22
C ASP A 147 14.66 23.92 -22.10
N THR A 148 13.67 24.43 -22.84
CA THR A 148 13.77 25.64 -23.68
C THR A 148 13.71 26.96 -22.90
N GLY A 149 13.72 26.90 -21.56
CA GLY A 149 13.44 28.02 -20.68
C GLY A 149 12.01 27.95 -20.12
N VAL A 150 11.68 28.87 -19.21
CA VAL A 150 10.34 28.99 -18.63
C VAL A 150 9.97 30.47 -18.54
N SER A 151 8.85 30.82 -19.14
CA SER A 151 8.28 32.16 -19.08
C SER A 151 7.17 32.25 -18.05
N ARG A 152 7.10 33.37 -17.33
CA ARG A 152 6.01 33.66 -16.40
C ARG A 152 4.75 34.05 -17.17
N VAL A 153 3.96 33.05 -17.55
CA VAL A 153 2.60 33.22 -18.09
C VAL A 153 1.60 33.52 -16.96
N PRO A 154 0.39 34.04 -17.25
CA PRO A 154 -0.61 34.33 -16.22
C PRO A 154 -0.87 33.19 -15.23
N ASP A 155 -0.91 31.95 -15.69
CA ASP A 155 -1.16 30.76 -14.87
C ASP A 155 0.10 30.24 -14.14
N LEU A 156 1.24 30.92 -14.30
CA LEU A 156 2.46 30.72 -13.49
C LEU A 156 2.74 31.91 -12.58
N ARG A 157 1.79 32.85 -12.42
CA ARG A 157 1.99 34.07 -11.62
C ARG A 157 2.23 33.75 -10.14
N ASP A 158 1.48 32.79 -9.60
CA ASP A 158 1.52 32.45 -8.18
C ASP A 158 2.49 31.28 -7.90
N THR A 159 3.17 30.78 -8.94
CA THR A 159 4.24 29.79 -8.85
C THR A 159 5.53 30.44 -8.36
N ASP A 160 6.16 29.83 -7.36
CA ASP A 160 7.45 30.26 -6.85
C ASP A 160 8.57 29.83 -7.80
N PHE A 161 9.44 30.77 -8.17
CA PHE A 161 10.66 30.48 -8.93
C PHE A 161 11.88 30.76 -8.08
N VAL A 162 12.88 29.88 -8.20
CA VAL A 162 14.23 30.15 -7.72
C VAL A 162 15.10 30.63 -8.87
N GLU A 163 16.32 31.08 -8.57
CA GLU A 163 17.28 31.52 -9.58
C GLU A 163 17.58 30.37 -10.57
N GLY A 164 17.56 30.72 -11.85
CA GLY A 164 17.83 29.82 -12.96
C GLY A 164 18.97 30.36 -13.83
N TYR A 165 19.27 29.64 -14.91
CA TYR A 165 20.32 30.03 -15.85
C TYR A 165 20.00 29.60 -17.28
N ASP A 166 20.37 30.44 -18.24
CA ASP A 166 20.31 30.17 -19.67
C ASP A 166 21.70 29.81 -20.17
N PHE A 167 21.95 28.51 -20.33
CA PHE A 167 23.20 27.94 -20.83
C PHE A 167 23.32 28.06 -22.36
N VAL A 168 22.24 28.42 -23.07
CA VAL A 168 22.30 28.62 -24.53
C VAL A 168 22.89 30.00 -24.85
N ASN A 169 22.60 31.00 -24.01
CA ASN A 169 23.00 32.40 -24.24
C ASN A 169 23.85 33.00 -23.10
N ASP A 170 24.31 32.19 -22.15
CA ASP A 170 25.15 32.56 -21.00
C ASP A 170 24.63 33.75 -20.19
N ARG A 171 23.38 33.66 -19.72
CA ARG A 171 22.72 34.75 -18.97
C ARG A 171 21.73 34.26 -17.93
N LEU A 172 21.33 35.15 -17.01
CA LEU A 172 20.35 34.87 -15.96
C LEU A 172 18.89 34.87 -16.46
N ASP A 173 18.63 35.44 -17.64
CA ASP A 173 17.29 35.44 -18.22
C ASP A 173 16.97 34.09 -18.86
N THR A 174 16.07 33.35 -18.21
CA THR A 174 15.65 31.99 -18.58
C THR A 174 14.34 31.96 -19.36
N SER A 175 13.92 33.10 -19.93
CA SER A 175 12.66 33.20 -20.67
C SER A 175 12.57 32.16 -21.79
N ASP A 176 11.38 31.58 -21.93
CA ASP A 176 11.09 30.58 -22.94
C ASP A 176 10.75 31.26 -24.28
N ASP A 177 11.49 30.87 -25.32
CA ASP A 177 11.31 31.32 -26.69
C ASP A 177 10.77 30.21 -27.61
N ASN A 178 10.35 29.07 -27.07
CA ASN A 178 9.77 27.96 -27.81
C ASN A 178 8.34 27.61 -27.32
N GLY A 179 8.10 27.66 -26.02
CA GLY A 179 6.84 27.25 -25.38
C GLY A 179 6.86 25.81 -24.87
N HIS A 180 7.88 25.01 -25.18
CA HIS A 180 7.96 23.64 -24.66
C HIS A 180 8.24 23.63 -23.14
N GLY A 181 9.29 24.32 -22.69
CA GLY A 181 9.68 24.36 -21.29
C GLY A 181 8.63 25.01 -20.37
N THR A 182 7.91 26.03 -20.84
CA THR A 182 6.79 26.63 -20.08
C THR A 182 5.65 25.63 -19.89
N HIS A 183 5.29 24.86 -20.92
CA HIS A 183 4.27 23.82 -20.83
C HIS A 183 4.69 22.68 -19.87
N VAL A 184 5.97 22.32 -19.88
CA VAL A 184 6.56 21.33 -18.96
C VAL A 184 6.50 21.83 -17.52
N ALA A 185 6.93 23.07 -17.27
CA ALA A 185 6.87 23.70 -15.95
C ALA A 185 5.43 23.82 -15.43
N GLY A 186 4.47 24.19 -16.29
CA GLY A 186 3.04 24.19 -15.96
C GLY A 186 2.54 22.82 -15.50
N THR A 187 2.89 21.75 -16.23
CA THR A 187 2.52 20.38 -15.81
C THR A 187 2.99 20.04 -14.39
N ILE A 188 4.16 20.55 -14.00
CA ILE A 188 4.72 20.33 -12.68
C ILE A 188 4.04 21.23 -11.63
N ALA A 189 4.01 22.55 -11.85
CA ALA A 189 3.66 23.52 -10.81
C ALA A 189 2.88 24.74 -11.31
N GLN A 190 1.97 24.57 -12.28
CA GLN A 190 1.01 25.62 -12.63
C GLN A 190 0.22 26.08 -11.41
N SER A 191 -0.11 27.36 -11.36
CA SER A 191 -0.87 27.97 -10.27
C SER A 191 -2.26 27.33 -10.23
N THR A 192 -2.57 26.62 -9.14
CA THR A 192 -3.87 25.95 -8.95
C THR A 192 -4.71 26.74 -7.96
N ASN A 193 -6.03 26.66 -8.12
CA ASN A 193 -7.03 27.36 -7.31
C ASN A 193 -7.05 28.89 -7.49
N ASN A 194 -6.66 29.40 -8.66
CA ASN A 194 -6.59 30.83 -8.96
C ASN A 194 -7.79 31.37 -9.78
N ASN A 195 -8.79 30.52 -10.08
CA ASN A 195 -9.93 30.77 -10.97
C ASN A 195 -9.53 31.15 -12.41
N TYR A 196 -8.38 30.68 -12.89
CA TYR A 196 -7.86 30.89 -14.23
C TYR A 196 -7.31 29.59 -14.80
N GLY A 197 -7.33 29.44 -16.12
CA GLY A 197 -6.70 28.33 -16.84
C GLY A 197 -6.88 26.94 -16.23
N VAL A 198 -5.76 26.29 -15.91
CA VAL A 198 -5.66 24.88 -15.54
C VAL A 198 -4.66 24.65 -14.39
N ALA A 199 -4.60 23.45 -13.84
CA ALA A 199 -3.83 23.14 -12.64
C ALA A 199 -2.44 22.54 -12.91
N GLY A 200 -1.55 22.64 -11.90
CA GLY A 200 -0.27 21.93 -11.79
C GLY A 200 -0.29 20.81 -10.75
N ILE A 201 0.57 19.79 -10.89
CA ILE A 201 0.58 18.61 -10.00
C ILE A 201 1.10 18.94 -8.60
N ALA A 202 2.27 19.56 -8.52
CA ALA A 202 2.92 20.01 -7.31
C ALA A 202 2.91 21.54 -7.27
N TYR A 203 1.71 22.12 -7.25
CA TYR A 203 1.47 23.55 -7.43
C TYR A 203 1.97 24.47 -6.29
N ARG A 204 2.58 23.90 -5.24
CA ARG A 204 3.35 24.62 -4.20
C ARG A 204 4.85 24.29 -4.21
N ALA A 205 5.33 23.52 -5.19
CA ALA A 205 6.75 23.36 -5.45
C ALA A 205 7.33 24.61 -6.11
N LYS A 206 8.65 24.78 -5.96
CA LYS A 206 9.39 25.86 -6.62
C LYS A 206 9.94 25.38 -7.95
N ILE A 207 9.95 26.23 -8.96
CA ILE A 207 10.56 25.94 -10.27
C ILE A 207 11.94 26.60 -10.37
N MET A 208 12.94 25.80 -10.74
CA MET A 208 14.26 26.27 -11.16
C MET A 208 14.36 26.16 -12.69
N PRO A 209 14.21 27.27 -13.44
CA PRO A 209 14.23 27.23 -14.89
C PRO A 209 15.67 27.14 -15.40
N LEU A 210 16.01 26.14 -16.20
CA LEU A 210 17.35 25.97 -16.78
C LEU A 210 17.20 25.81 -18.30
N LYS A 211 17.59 26.83 -19.05
CA LYS A 211 17.48 26.82 -20.50
C LYS A 211 18.73 26.18 -21.11
N VAL A 212 18.54 25.05 -21.77
CA VAL A 212 19.59 24.30 -22.49
C VAL A 212 19.20 24.01 -23.94
N LEU A 213 17.94 24.24 -24.30
CA LEU A 213 17.43 24.11 -25.66
C LEU A 213 17.16 25.51 -26.25
N SER A 214 17.62 25.72 -27.47
CA SER A 214 17.38 26.93 -28.25
C SER A 214 15.90 27.05 -28.69
N ALA A 215 15.52 28.16 -29.33
CA ALA A 215 14.19 28.35 -29.91
C ALA A 215 13.79 27.24 -30.91
N GLY A 216 14.76 26.55 -31.52
CA GLY A 216 14.53 25.41 -32.41
C GLY A 216 14.34 24.06 -31.68
N GLY A 217 14.40 24.04 -30.34
CA GLY A 217 14.26 22.82 -29.54
C GLY A 217 15.52 21.94 -29.48
N GLY A 218 16.64 22.40 -30.04
CA GLY A 218 17.93 21.71 -30.00
C GLY A 218 18.88 22.30 -28.96
N GLY A 219 19.72 21.46 -28.36
CA GLY A 219 20.76 21.83 -27.40
C GLY A 219 21.93 20.87 -27.42
N THR A 220 22.93 21.12 -26.58
CA THR A 220 24.17 20.33 -26.56
C THR A 220 24.32 19.51 -25.28
N VAL A 221 25.14 18.47 -25.36
CA VAL A 221 25.43 17.61 -24.19
C VAL A 221 26.16 18.36 -23.08
N SER A 222 27.01 19.34 -23.41
CA SER A 222 27.70 20.19 -22.42
C SER A 222 26.70 20.99 -21.61
N ASP A 223 25.78 21.70 -22.28
CA ASP A 223 24.83 22.59 -21.63
C ASP A 223 23.89 21.79 -20.71
N ILE A 224 23.44 20.63 -21.18
CA ILE A 224 22.61 19.72 -20.37
C ILE A 224 23.37 19.22 -19.15
N ALA A 225 24.64 18.80 -19.32
CA ALA A 225 25.44 18.28 -18.22
C ALA A 225 25.77 19.36 -17.17
N GLU A 226 26.06 20.59 -17.61
CA GLU A 226 26.29 21.73 -16.72
C GLU A 226 25.01 22.15 -15.99
N ALA A 227 23.87 22.17 -16.67
CA ALA A 227 22.57 22.44 -16.05
C ALA A 227 22.22 21.41 -14.97
N ILE A 228 22.49 20.12 -15.19
CA ILE A 228 22.26 19.06 -14.18
C ILE A 228 23.12 19.31 -12.93
N ARG A 229 24.40 19.68 -13.11
CA ARG A 229 25.29 20.02 -11.99
C ARG A 229 24.84 21.28 -11.28
N PHE A 230 24.49 22.32 -12.03
CA PHE A 230 23.95 23.57 -11.49
C PHE A 230 22.72 23.31 -10.64
N ALA A 231 21.76 22.52 -11.12
CA ALA A 231 20.55 22.16 -10.38
C ALA A 231 20.89 21.51 -9.02
N ALA A 232 21.81 20.55 -9.02
CA ALA A 232 22.23 19.86 -7.81
C ALA A 232 23.00 20.77 -6.83
N ASP A 233 23.74 21.77 -7.34
CA ASP A 233 24.48 22.72 -6.53
C ASP A 233 23.60 23.81 -5.93
N HIS A 234 22.48 24.15 -6.59
CA HIS A 234 21.57 25.23 -6.21
C HIS A 234 20.29 24.71 -5.54
N GLY A 235 20.32 23.48 -5.01
CA GLY A 235 19.28 22.96 -4.13
C GLY A 235 18.03 22.45 -4.84
N ALA A 236 18.13 22.02 -6.10
CA ALA A 236 17.06 21.25 -6.73
C ALA A 236 16.97 19.86 -6.07
N SER A 237 15.76 19.42 -5.71
CA SER A 237 15.50 18.07 -5.21
C SER A 237 15.11 17.11 -6.34
N VAL A 238 14.59 17.67 -7.43
CA VAL A 238 14.15 16.95 -8.62
C VAL A 238 14.69 17.66 -9.86
N VAL A 239 15.15 16.90 -10.84
CA VAL A 239 15.50 17.38 -12.19
C VAL A 239 14.55 16.71 -13.18
N ASN A 240 13.89 17.52 -14.01
CA ASN A 240 13.09 17.06 -15.13
C ASN A 240 13.80 17.35 -16.46
N LEU A 241 14.02 16.30 -17.25
CA LEU A 241 14.63 16.31 -18.58
C LEU A 241 13.60 15.84 -19.61
N SER A 242 12.78 16.78 -20.09
CA SER A 242 11.78 16.53 -21.14
C SER A 242 12.39 16.57 -22.55
N LEU A 243 13.59 15.99 -22.68
CA LEU A 243 14.43 16.01 -23.87
C LEU A 243 15.10 14.66 -24.11
N GLY A 244 15.58 14.42 -25.33
CA GLY A 244 16.29 13.19 -25.68
C GLY A 244 16.69 13.15 -27.16
N GLY A 245 17.20 12.00 -27.60
CA GLY A 245 17.58 11.78 -29.01
C GLY A 245 19.09 11.84 -29.29
N GLY A 246 19.92 11.91 -28.24
CA GLY A 246 21.38 11.79 -28.32
C GLY A 246 21.91 10.37 -28.07
N GLY A 247 23.22 10.21 -28.21
CA GLY A 247 23.95 8.99 -27.84
C GLY A 247 24.46 8.99 -26.40
N GLU A 248 25.10 7.89 -26.00
CA GLU A 248 25.80 7.82 -24.72
C GLU A 248 26.95 8.83 -24.67
N SER A 249 27.13 9.46 -23.51
CA SER A 249 28.16 10.45 -23.23
C SER A 249 28.61 10.29 -21.78
N THR A 250 29.92 10.13 -21.61
CA THR A 250 30.55 10.08 -20.29
C THR A 250 30.28 11.35 -19.48
N VAL A 251 30.33 12.53 -20.12
CA VAL A 251 30.11 13.82 -19.45
C VAL A 251 28.71 13.91 -18.86
N LEU A 252 27.70 13.46 -19.63
CA LEU A 252 26.31 13.47 -19.19
C LEU A 252 26.06 12.44 -18.09
N LYS A 253 26.65 11.24 -18.23
CA LYS A 253 26.60 10.20 -17.20
C LYS A 253 27.22 10.67 -15.88
N GLU A 254 28.37 11.34 -15.93
CA GLU A 254 29.03 11.89 -14.74
C GLU A 254 28.21 13.00 -14.08
N ALA A 255 27.53 13.84 -14.86
CA ALA A 255 26.62 14.85 -14.31
C ALA A 255 25.41 14.20 -13.60
N ILE A 256 24.84 13.15 -14.19
CA ILE A 256 23.76 12.35 -13.58
C ILE A 256 24.25 11.69 -12.29
N ASP A 257 25.41 11.04 -12.33
CA ASP A 257 26.02 10.39 -11.16
C ASP A 257 26.28 11.41 -10.03
N TYR A 258 26.73 12.61 -10.38
CA TYR A 258 26.94 13.72 -9.45
C TYR A 258 25.63 14.19 -8.80
N ALA A 259 24.62 14.54 -9.59
CA ALA A 259 23.33 15.00 -9.08
C ALA A 259 22.66 13.93 -8.20
N TYR A 260 22.71 12.66 -8.63
CA TYR A 260 22.19 11.54 -7.84
C TYR A 260 22.93 11.39 -6.49
N SER A 261 24.26 11.57 -6.47
CA SER A 261 25.05 11.50 -5.23
C SER A 261 24.70 12.61 -4.23
N LYS A 262 24.13 13.71 -4.72
CA LYS A 262 23.58 14.82 -3.91
C LYS A 262 22.13 14.61 -3.49
N GLY A 263 21.54 13.45 -3.78
CA GLY A 263 20.15 13.14 -3.42
C GLY A 263 19.12 13.70 -4.40
N VAL A 264 19.53 14.19 -5.57
CA VAL A 264 18.62 14.73 -6.58
C VAL A 264 17.98 13.59 -7.37
N ALA A 265 16.65 13.56 -7.42
CA ALA A 265 15.91 12.63 -8.25
C ALA A 265 15.87 13.12 -9.70
N ILE A 266 16.28 12.28 -10.65
CA ILE A 266 16.41 12.68 -12.06
C ILE A 266 15.34 11.94 -12.86
N VAL A 267 14.46 12.68 -13.53
CA VAL A 267 13.35 12.17 -14.33
C VAL A 267 13.55 12.58 -15.77
N ALA A 268 13.43 11.64 -16.71
CA ALA A 268 13.62 11.93 -18.13
C ALA A 268 12.63 11.22 -19.03
N ALA A 269 12.36 11.84 -20.18
CA ALA A 269 11.53 11.27 -21.24
C ALA A 269 12.17 10.02 -21.88
N ALA A 270 11.38 8.99 -22.17
CA ALA A 270 11.86 7.77 -22.82
C ALA A 270 12.17 7.93 -24.32
N GLY A 271 11.61 8.94 -25.00
CA GLY A 271 11.77 9.19 -26.44
C GLY A 271 10.49 8.91 -27.26
N ASN A 272 10.44 9.43 -28.49
CA ASN A 272 9.21 9.54 -29.29
C ASN A 272 9.30 8.84 -30.66
N GLU A 273 10.13 7.79 -30.77
CA GLU A 273 10.44 7.09 -32.02
C GLU A 273 9.76 5.71 -32.14
N ASN A 274 8.90 5.34 -31.18
CA ASN A 274 8.29 4.02 -31.03
C ASN A 274 9.32 2.86 -31.07
N GLN A 275 10.46 3.06 -30.43
CA GLN A 275 11.55 2.07 -30.35
C GLN A 275 11.44 1.23 -29.08
N ASN A 276 11.88 -0.03 -29.16
CA ASN A 276 12.00 -0.96 -28.03
C ASN A 276 13.24 -0.66 -27.16
N SER A 277 13.53 0.62 -26.93
CA SER A 277 14.46 1.06 -25.92
C SER A 277 14.27 2.54 -25.61
N ALA A 278 14.51 2.93 -24.36
CA ALA A 278 14.60 4.34 -24.00
C ALA A 278 15.79 5.04 -24.68
N SER A 279 15.61 6.30 -25.04
CA SER A 279 16.65 7.21 -25.54
C SER A 279 17.47 7.80 -24.38
N TYR A 280 18.65 8.34 -24.67
CA TYR A 280 19.41 9.11 -23.67
C TYR A 280 18.81 10.51 -23.53
N PRO A 281 18.75 11.07 -22.30
CA PRO A 281 19.32 10.55 -21.05
C PRO A 281 18.45 9.53 -20.28
N GLY A 282 17.20 9.28 -20.67
CA GLY A 282 16.31 8.33 -19.97
C GLY A 282 16.91 6.93 -19.79
N ARG A 283 17.75 6.47 -20.71
CA ARG A 283 18.42 5.17 -20.63
C ARG A 283 19.51 5.05 -19.55
N TYR A 284 20.03 6.16 -19.01
CA TYR A 284 21.11 6.06 -18.03
C TYR A 284 20.61 5.39 -16.74
N PRO A 285 21.46 4.56 -16.09
CA PRO A 285 21.20 4.15 -14.71
C PRO A 285 20.99 5.40 -13.83
N LYS A 286 20.16 5.28 -12.79
CA LYS A 286 19.83 6.36 -11.85
C LYS A 286 18.92 7.47 -12.39
N VAL A 287 18.53 7.39 -13.66
CA VAL A 287 17.47 8.22 -14.24
C VAL A 287 16.16 7.43 -14.20
N ILE A 288 15.08 8.10 -13.80
CA ILE A 288 13.72 7.57 -13.85
C ILE A 288 13.18 7.83 -15.26
N SER A 289 13.17 6.79 -16.08
CA SER A 289 12.76 6.89 -17.49
C SER A 289 11.26 6.70 -17.66
N VAL A 290 10.62 7.65 -18.35
CA VAL A 290 9.16 7.78 -18.41
C VAL A 290 8.61 7.57 -19.82
N ALA A 291 7.84 6.51 -20.01
CA ALA A 291 7.06 6.26 -21.21
C ALA A 291 5.71 7.02 -21.20
N ALA A 292 5.17 7.30 -22.39
CA ALA A 292 3.95 8.07 -22.57
C ALA A 292 2.70 7.20 -22.78
N LEU A 293 1.62 7.60 -22.13
CA LEU A 293 0.28 7.02 -22.26
C LEU A 293 -0.68 7.98 -22.96
N ASP A 294 -1.62 7.42 -23.71
CA ASP A 294 -2.80 8.14 -24.16
C ASP A 294 -3.89 8.23 -23.07
N ALA A 295 -4.98 8.92 -23.38
CA ALA A 295 -6.10 9.11 -22.46
C ALA A 295 -6.85 7.83 -22.07
N THR A 296 -6.69 6.75 -22.85
CA THR A 296 -7.27 5.44 -22.54
C THR A 296 -6.35 4.58 -21.66
N GLY A 297 -5.16 5.09 -21.32
CA GLY A 297 -4.15 4.38 -20.55
C GLY A 297 -3.30 3.39 -21.36
N ASN A 298 -3.45 3.39 -22.69
CA ASN A 298 -2.59 2.59 -23.57
C ASN A 298 -1.28 3.33 -23.85
N LYS A 299 -0.22 2.58 -24.19
CA LYS A 299 1.02 3.19 -24.68
C LYS A 299 0.73 4.10 -25.87
N ALA A 300 1.17 5.35 -25.80
CA ALA A 300 1.04 6.27 -26.90
C ALA A 300 1.76 5.71 -28.15
N PRO A 301 1.21 5.89 -29.37
CA PRO A 301 1.77 5.30 -30.59
C PRO A 301 3.24 5.65 -30.84
N TYR A 302 3.66 6.85 -30.45
CA TYR A 302 5.02 7.36 -30.61
C TYR A 302 5.97 6.96 -29.46
N SER A 303 5.46 6.53 -28.30
CA SER A 303 6.32 6.33 -27.12
C SER A 303 7.32 5.21 -27.35
N ASN A 304 8.60 5.49 -27.06
CA ASN A 304 9.58 4.43 -26.81
C ASN A 304 9.16 3.60 -25.59
N PHE A 305 9.62 2.36 -25.56
CA PHE A 305 9.27 1.34 -24.58
C PHE A 305 10.43 0.38 -24.35
N GLY A 306 10.26 -0.63 -23.50
CA GLY A 306 11.22 -1.71 -23.42
C GLY A 306 12.39 -1.42 -22.50
N ALA A 307 13.60 -1.78 -22.95
CA ALA A 307 14.81 -1.67 -22.13
C ALA A 307 15.08 -0.21 -21.72
N GLY A 308 15.23 0.00 -20.41
CA GLY A 308 15.51 1.31 -19.82
C GLY A 308 14.28 2.17 -19.54
N VAL A 309 13.05 1.63 -19.61
CA VAL A 309 11.83 2.30 -19.13
C VAL A 309 11.51 1.82 -17.71
N ASP A 310 11.30 2.76 -16.78
CA ASP A 310 10.99 2.46 -15.37
C ASP A 310 9.50 2.54 -15.06
N ILE A 311 8.79 3.50 -15.67
CA ILE A 311 7.38 3.80 -15.38
C ILE A 311 6.73 4.46 -16.59
N SER A 312 5.40 4.45 -16.64
CA SER A 312 4.61 5.15 -17.65
C SER A 312 3.69 6.20 -17.04
N ALA A 313 3.48 7.31 -17.75
CA ALA A 313 2.63 8.43 -17.31
C ALA A 313 1.90 9.08 -18.49
N PRO A 314 0.86 9.90 -18.24
CA PRO A 314 0.11 10.59 -19.30
C PRO A 314 1.01 11.46 -20.20
N GLY A 315 1.10 11.11 -21.47
CA GLY A 315 1.83 11.88 -22.48
C GLY A 315 0.94 12.44 -23.59
N GLY A 316 -0.33 12.01 -23.67
CA GLY A 316 -1.29 12.46 -24.67
C GLY A 316 -1.10 11.81 -26.04
N SER A 317 -2.12 11.88 -26.87
CA SER A 317 -2.10 11.34 -28.23
C SER A 317 -3.09 12.10 -29.11
N GLU A 318 -2.71 12.33 -30.36
CA GLU A 318 -3.63 12.74 -31.42
C GLU A 318 -4.56 11.60 -31.87
N GLN A 319 -4.18 10.36 -31.61
CA GLN A 319 -4.98 9.18 -31.92
C GLN A 319 -5.84 8.81 -30.70
N GLY A 320 -7.15 9.01 -30.80
CA GLY A 320 -8.11 8.69 -29.73
C GLY A 320 -9.25 9.71 -29.62
N LYS A 321 -10.29 9.39 -28.83
CA LYS A 321 -11.41 10.32 -28.52
C LYS A 321 -11.07 11.34 -27.43
N GLU A 322 -9.95 11.17 -26.72
CA GLU A 322 -9.49 12.05 -25.65
C GLU A 322 -8.00 12.40 -25.82
N GLY A 323 -7.66 13.65 -25.47
CA GLY A 323 -6.70 14.46 -26.22
C GLY A 323 -5.31 14.66 -25.62
N LYS A 324 -4.64 15.68 -26.15
CA LYS A 324 -3.33 16.17 -25.74
C LYS A 324 -3.33 16.66 -24.28
N ILE A 325 -2.15 16.76 -23.67
CA ILE A 325 -1.97 17.30 -22.31
C ILE A 325 -2.11 18.82 -22.38
N LEU A 326 -3.15 19.38 -21.78
CA LEU A 326 -3.45 20.82 -21.83
C LEU A 326 -2.72 21.57 -20.72
N GLN A 327 -1.91 22.58 -21.08
CA GLN A 327 -1.33 23.56 -20.16
C GLN A 327 -1.27 24.97 -20.77
N GLU A 328 -1.05 25.98 -19.93
CA GLU A 328 -0.74 27.33 -20.43
C GLU A 328 0.74 27.39 -20.82
N THR A 329 1.00 27.94 -21.99
CA THR A 329 2.34 28.13 -22.51
C THR A 329 2.42 29.36 -23.41
N LEU A 330 3.49 29.51 -24.18
CA LEU A 330 3.68 30.56 -25.15
C LEU A 330 3.50 30.07 -26.58
N ASP A 331 2.87 30.91 -27.40
CA ASP A 331 2.95 30.79 -28.85
C ASP A 331 4.39 31.09 -29.31
N PRO A 332 5.07 30.16 -30.00
CA PRO A 332 6.46 30.34 -30.43
C PRO A 332 6.64 31.51 -31.40
N THR A 333 5.60 31.91 -32.12
CA THR A 333 5.63 33.02 -33.09
C THR A 333 5.30 34.35 -32.42
N THR A 334 4.17 34.40 -31.70
CA THR A 334 3.67 35.66 -31.14
C THR A 334 4.20 35.98 -29.74
N LYS A 335 4.82 34.98 -29.06
CA LYS A 335 5.27 35.03 -27.66
C LYS A 335 4.15 35.40 -26.68
N LYS A 336 2.89 35.20 -27.07
CA LYS A 336 1.73 35.45 -26.21
C LYS A 336 1.35 34.19 -25.44
N PRO A 337 0.86 34.32 -24.20
CA PRO A 337 0.27 33.21 -23.46
C PRO A 337 -0.88 32.56 -24.22
N MET A 338 -0.94 31.23 -24.19
CA MET A 338 -2.02 30.44 -24.78
C MET A 338 -2.20 29.12 -24.03
N LEU A 339 -3.45 28.68 -23.90
CA LEU A 339 -3.77 27.32 -23.47
C LEU A 339 -3.76 26.39 -24.68
N VAL A 340 -2.85 25.41 -24.69
CA VAL A 340 -2.71 24.48 -25.80
C VAL A 340 -2.35 23.10 -25.29
N GLY A 341 -2.81 22.07 -25.99
CA GLY A 341 -2.48 20.70 -25.68
C GLY A 341 -1.24 20.24 -26.44
N PHE A 342 -0.25 19.67 -25.75
CA PHE A 342 0.90 18.97 -26.35
C PHE A 342 0.85 17.44 -26.17
N GLN A 343 1.62 16.73 -27.00
CA GLN A 343 1.84 15.29 -26.84
C GLN A 343 3.33 14.97 -26.81
N GLY A 344 3.72 13.96 -26.04
CA GLY A 344 5.09 13.45 -26.02
C GLY A 344 5.43 12.74 -24.72
N THR A 345 6.50 11.95 -24.74
CA THR A 345 7.19 11.53 -23.51
C THR A 345 7.71 12.73 -22.71
N SER A 346 7.97 13.85 -23.38
CA SER A 346 8.24 15.16 -22.79
C SER A 346 7.09 15.74 -21.96
N MET A 347 5.85 15.32 -22.22
CA MET A 347 4.69 15.64 -21.37
C MET A 347 4.47 14.58 -20.29
N ALA A 348 4.91 13.34 -20.49
CA ALA A 348 4.83 12.29 -19.48
C ALA A 348 5.84 12.48 -18.33
N ALA A 349 7.09 12.83 -18.65
CA ALA A 349 8.15 13.08 -17.67
C ALA A 349 7.76 14.08 -16.56
N PRO A 350 7.17 15.27 -16.85
CA PRO A 350 6.79 16.22 -15.81
C PRO A 350 5.67 15.71 -14.90
N HIS A 351 4.83 14.74 -15.34
CA HIS A 351 3.87 14.11 -14.44
C HIS A 351 4.57 13.33 -13.32
N VAL A 352 5.63 12.59 -13.69
CA VAL A 352 6.46 11.87 -12.73
C VAL A 352 7.25 12.85 -11.88
N ALA A 353 7.86 13.89 -12.46
CA ALA A 353 8.61 14.89 -11.70
C ALA A 353 7.74 15.63 -10.66
N GLY A 354 6.52 16.03 -11.03
CA GLY A 354 5.55 16.60 -10.09
C GLY A 354 5.17 15.61 -8.98
N THR A 355 4.95 14.35 -9.32
CA THR A 355 4.65 13.31 -8.31
C THR A 355 5.83 13.06 -7.37
N VAL A 356 7.06 13.07 -7.88
CA VAL A 356 8.27 12.98 -7.05
C VAL A 356 8.33 14.15 -6.07
N ALA A 357 8.01 15.37 -6.51
CA ALA A 357 7.97 16.52 -5.61
C ALA A 357 6.91 16.35 -4.49
N LEU A 358 5.74 15.78 -4.80
CA LEU A 358 4.73 15.47 -3.78
C LEU A 358 5.21 14.39 -2.79
N ILE A 359 5.91 13.34 -3.25
CA ILE A 359 6.49 12.30 -2.39
C ILE A 359 7.52 12.91 -1.43
N GLN A 360 8.46 13.68 -1.97
CA GLN A 360 9.54 14.30 -1.21
C GLN A 360 9.01 15.34 -0.21
N SER A 361 7.97 16.12 -0.58
CA SER A 361 7.30 17.05 0.33
C SER A 361 6.65 16.32 1.51
N SER A 362 5.93 15.21 1.26
CA SER A 362 5.36 14.38 2.34
C SER A 362 6.42 13.94 3.34
N GLN A 363 7.54 13.43 2.86
CA GLN A 363 8.62 12.95 3.73
C GLN A 363 9.26 14.09 4.52
N LEU A 364 9.45 15.26 3.90
CA LEU A 364 9.92 16.47 4.57
C LEU A 364 8.96 16.92 5.68
N GLN A 365 7.65 16.86 5.45
CA GLN A 365 6.64 17.19 6.45
C GLN A 365 6.64 16.20 7.62
N VAL A 366 6.70 14.90 7.34
CA VAL A 366 6.80 13.86 8.38
C VAL A 366 8.04 14.08 9.25
N ALA A 367 9.21 14.30 8.63
CA ALA A 367 10.45 14.56 9.35
C ALA A 367 10.34 15.80 10.26
N LYS A 368 9.78 16.90 9.76
CA LYS A 368 9.54 18.13 10.55
C LYS A 368 8.62 17.87 11.76
N GLN A 369 7.56 17.07 11.58
CA GLN A 369 6.63 16.72 12.66
C GLN A 369 7.28 15.84 13.73
N GLU A 370 8.13 14.88 13.34
CA GLU A 370 8.87 14.05 14.28
C GLU A 370 9.87 14.88 15.11
N MET A 371 10.58 15.80 14.47
CA MET A 371 11.50 16.72 15.14
C MET A 371 10.79 17.61 16.16
N ALA A 372 9.60 18.11 15.85
CA ALA A 372 8.81 18.94 16.77
C ALA A 372 8.35 18.18 18.02
N LYS A 373 8.16 16.86 17.92
CA LYS A 373 7.68 16.02 19.03
C LYS A 373 8.78 15.62 20.02
N ASN A 374 10.07 15.63 19.64
CA ASN A 374 11.15 15.18 20.53
C ASN A 374 12.40 16.11 20.47
N PRO A 375 12.43 17.21 21.25
CA PRO A 375 13.50 18.21 21.19
C PRO A 375 14.87 17.75 21.69
N LYS A 376 14.95 16.59 22.37
CA LYS A 376 16.21 16.05 22.94
C LYS A 376 17.00 15.14 21.99
N THR A 377 16.46 14.83 20.81
CA THR A 377 17.12 14.03 19.74
C THR A 377 17.88 14.90 18.73
N LYS A 378 18.31 16.11 19.11
CA LYS A 378 18.99 17.07 18.22
C LYS A 378 20.13 16.47 17.41
N THR A 379 20.92 15.54 17.95
CA THR A 379 22.02 14.89 17.22
C THR A 379 21.57 13.98 16.08
N LYS A 380 20.39 13.34 16.18
CA LYS A 380 19.84 12.52 15.08
C LYS A 380 19.04 13.35 14.08
N ALA A 381 18.48 14.47 14.54
CA ALA A 381 17.82 15.47 13.70
C ALA A 381 18.84 16.37 12.95
N GLU A 382 20.06 16.50 13.47
CA GLU A 382 21.20 17.10 12.78
C GLU A 382 21.80 16.14 11.73
N GLU A 383 21.79 14.82 11.97
CA GLU A 383 22.05 13.82 10.92
C GLU A 383 20.97 13.81 9.83
N LEU A 384 19.69 14.00 10.17
CA LEU A 384 18.60 14.15 9.20
C LEU A 384 18.61 15.49 8.44
N LYS A 385 19.17 16.55 9.04
CA LYS A 385 19.51 17.80 8.33
C LYS A 385 20.68 17.61 7.35
N ALA A 386 21.44 16.52 7.45
CA ALA A 386 22.51 16.18 6.52
C ALA A 386 22.07 15.19 5.42
N THR A 387 20.82 14.73 5.44
CA THR A 387 20.20 13.94 4.37
C THR A 387 18.98 14.67 3.86
N ASP A 388 19.26 15.70 3.06
CA ASP A 388 18.29 16.35 2.18
C ASP A 388 17.51 15.31 1.41
N VAL A 389 16.19 15.26 1.66
CA VAL A 389 15.22 14.57 0.81
C VAL A 389 15.43 13.04 0.76
N SER A 390 14.37 12.27 0.50
CA SER A 390 14.52 10.82 0.37
C SER A 390 15.53 10.47 -0.72
N SER A 391 16.32 9.41 -0.47
CA SER A 391 17.26 8.94 -1.48
C SER A 391 16.52 8.71 -2.81
N PRO A 392 17.06 9.13 -3.96
CA PRO A 392 16.39 8.95 -5.25
C PRO A 392 15.99 7.48 -5.53
N ALA A 393 16.75 6.51 -5.00
CA ALA A 393 16.37 5.09 -5.03
C ALA A 393 15.05 4.81 -4.31
N GLU A 394 14.85 5.38 -3.12
CA GLU A 394 13.62 5.19 -2.35
C GLU A 394 12.41 5.83 -3.04
N VAL A 395 12.59 7.01 -3.65
CA VAL A 395 11.56 7.65 -4.47
C VAL A 395 11.15 6.72 -5.62
N LEU A 396 12.12 6.17 -6.35
CA LEU A 396 11.85 5.24 -7.45
C LEU A 396 11.09 4.00 -6.96
N GLU A 397 11.46 3.43 -5.82
CA GLU A 397 10.75 2.30 -5.23
C GLU A 397 9.30 2.65 -4.87
N ILE A 398 9.05 3.81 -4.27
CA ILE A 398 7.69 4.28 -3.97
C ILE A 398 6.87 4.41 -5.26
N LEU A 399 7.46 4.99 -6.32
CA LEU A 399 6.79 5.10 -7.63
C LEU A 399 6.46 3.71 -8.21
N LYS A 400 7.41 2.77 -8.18
CA LYS A 400 7.19 1.41 -8.70
C LYS A 400 6.12 0.66 -7.91
N GLN A 401 6.12 0.78 -6.58
CA GLN A 401 5.15 0.11 -5.70
C GLN A 401 3.74 0.70 -5.80
N SER A 402 3.63 2.03 -5.96
CA SER A 402 2.34 2.72 -6.09
C SER A 402 1.74 2.62 -7.50
N SER A 403 2.56 2.32 -8.51
CA SER A 403 2.11 2.25 -9.89
C SER A 403 1.01 1.20 -10.10
N ARG A 404 0.05 1.53 -10.97
CA ARG A 404 -0.98 0.58 -11.41
C ARG A 404 -0.36 -0.39 -12.39
N LYS A 405 -0.20 -1.63 -11.95
CA LYS A 405 0.34 -2.71 -12.78
C LYS A 405 -0.59 -3.04 -13.93
N VAL A 406 -0.03 -3.14 -15.13
CA VAL A 406 -0.72 -3.64 -16.32
C VAL A 406 -0.43 -5.13 -16.45
N GLN A 407 -1.48 -5.95 -16.59
CA GLN A 407 -1.32 -7.39 -16.81
C GLN A 407 -0.81 -7.65 -18.22
N ASP A 408 -0.01 -8.71 -18.39
CA ASP A 408 0.48 -9.18 -19.70
C ASP A 408 1.34 -8.18 -20.50
N ASP A 409 2.15 -7.36 -19.82
CA ASP A 409 3.12 -6.44 -20.46
C ASP A 409 4.43 -7.13 -20.90
N SER A 410 4.32 -8.05 -21.86
CA SER A 410 5.46 -8.83 -22.36
C SER A 410 6.57 -8.01 -23.03
N PHE A 411 6.26 -6.79 -23.50
CA PHE A 411 7.20 -5.91 -24.20
C PHE A 411 7.69 -4.74 -23.34
N ASN A 412 7.33 -4.68 -22.05
CA ASN A 412 7.68 -3.60 -21.14
C ASN A 412 7.28 -2.21 -21.67
N TYR A 413 6.02 -2.08 -22.11
CA TYR A 413 5.42 -0.82 -22.51
C TYR A 413 5.20 0.15 -21.35
N TYR A 414 5.01 -0.40 -20.13
CA TYR A 414 4.57 0.36 -18.97
C TYR A 414 5.63 0.46 -17.86
N GLY A 415 6.78 -0.20 -17.99
CA GLY A 415 7.77 -0.28 -16.91
C GLY A 415 7.18 -1.05 -15.72
N ALA A 416 7.28 -0.46 -14.52
CA ALA A 416 6.60 -1.01 -13.34
C ALA A 416 5.06 -0.88 -13.40
N GLY A 417 4.54 0.04 -14.22
CA GLY A 417 3.11 0.31 -14.36
C GLY A 417 2.81 1.77 -14.69
N GLN A 418 1.52 2.11 -14.64
CA GLN A 418 1.05 3.48 -14.83
C GLN A 418 1.16 4.28 -13.53
N LEU A 419 1.62 5.53 -13.62
CA LEU A 419 1.78 6.44 -12.50
C LEU A 419 0.48 6.61 -11.69
N ASN A 420 0.60 6.60 -10.35
CA ASN A 420 -0.48 6.87 -9.41
C ASN A 420 0.03 7.75 -8.26
N ALA A 421 -0.12 9.06 -8.40
CA ALA A 421 0.36 10.05 -7.46
C ALA A 421 -0.29 9.92 -6.07
N GLY A 422 -1.61 9.69 -6.03
CA GLY A 422 -2.34 9.54 -4.77
C GLY A 422 -1.86 8.36 -3.93
N GLU A 423 -1.56 7.22 -4.56
CA GLU A 423 -1.00 6.07 -3.84
C GLU A 423 0.48 6.28 -3.48
N ALA A 424 1.26 6.93 -4.36
CA ALA A 424 2.66 7.24 -4.09
C ALA A 424 2.82 8.15 -2.85
N VAL A 425 2.00 9.20 -2.75
CA VAL A 425 1.96 10.09 -1.59
C VAL A 425 1.48 9.35 -0.34
N THR A 426 0.49 8.46 -0.47
CA THR A 426 0.01 7.65 0.65
C THR A 426 1.14 6.78 1.22
N LEU A 427 1.91 6.10 0.36
CA LEU A 427 3.08 5.31 0.76
C LEU A 427 4.18 6.19 1.37
N ALA A 428 4.41 7.38 0.82
CA ALA A 428 5.41 8.32 1.31
C ALA A 428 5.09 8.83 2.73
N VAL A 429 3.82 9.11 3.04
CA VAL A 429 3.36 9.57 4.37
C VAL A 429 3.39 8.46 5.40
N GLN A 430 3.02 7.23 5.01
CA GLN A 430 2.98 6.09 5.94
C GLN A 430 4.37 5.69 6.43
N GLY A 431 5.43 6.07 5.70
CA GLY A 431 6.80 5.68 5.96
C GLY A 431 7.00 4.17 5.77
N LYS A 432 8.24 3.74 5.51
CA LYS A 432 8.56 2.32 5.71
C LYS A 432 8.33 2.03 7.19
N LEU A 433 7.37 1.16 7.51
CA LEU A 433 7.35 0.43 8.78
C LEU A 433 8.71 -0.28 8.90
N SER A 434 9.67 0.34 9.59
CA SER A 434 10.91 -0.35 9.89
C SER A 434 10.61 -1.47 10.89
N PHE A 435 11.44 -2.51 10.93
CA PHE A 435 11.31 -3.56 11.94
C PHE A 435 11.25 -2.99 13.37
N LYS A 436 11.89 -1.85 13.61
CA LYS A 436 11.90 -1.14 14.89
C LYS A 436 10.58 -0.44 15.19
N ASP A 437 9.90 0.07 14.16
CA ASP A 437 8.60 0.72 14.26
C ASP A 437 7.47 -0.29 14.38
N PHE A 438 7.62 -1.44 13.73
CA PHE A 438 6.79 -2.61 13.91
C PHE A 438 6.83 -3.11 15.36
N PHE A 439 8.01 -3.28 15.96
CA PHE A 439 8.12 -3.70 17.38
C PHE A 439 7.62 -2.64 18.37
N ARG A 440 7.85 -1.36 18.06
CA ARG A 440 7.30 -0.23 18.83
C ARG A 440 5.77 -0.22 18.78
N TRP A 441 5.18 -0.36 17.58
CA TRP A 441 3.74 -0.48 17.37
C TRP A 441 3.15 -1.74 18.03
N LEU A 442 3.82 -2.89 17.95
CA LEU A 442 3.44 -4.15 18.60
C LEU A 442 3.36 -4.04 20.13
N ARG A 443 4.34 -3.34 20.72
CA ARG A 443 4.40 -3.05 22.15
C ARG A 443 3.31 -2.05 22.55
N ASP A 444 3.19 -0.96 21.79
CA ASP A 444 2.35 0.19 22.15
C ASP A 444 0.85 -0.07 21.87
N ASN A 445 0.52 -1.02 20.96
CA ASN A 445 -0.86 -1.46 20.68
C ASN A 445 -1.21 -2.80 21.33
N GLY A 446 -0.38 -3.31 22.25
CA GLY A 446 -0.72 -4.49 23.05
C GLY A 446 -0.72 -5.83 22.30
N TYR A 447 -0.13 -5.92 21.11
CA TYR A 447 0.00 -7.19 20.36
C TYR A 447 1.03 -8.14 20.99
N LEU A 448 1.92 -7.63 21.83
CA LEU A 448 2.78 -8.43 22.73
C LEU A 448 2.05 -8.86 24.01
N ASN A 449 0.78 -8.46 24.20
CA ASN A 449 -0.07 -8.97 25.26
C ASN A 449 -0.74 -10.28 24.78
N PRO A 450 -0.56 -11.42 25.47
CA PRO A 450 -1.15 -12.71 25.09
C PRO A 450 -2.69 -12.66 24.91
N ILE A 451 -3.35 -11.67 25.52
CA ILE A 451 -4.81 -11.45 25.43
C ILE A 451 -5.23 -11.00 24.02
N PHE A 452 -4.36 -10.30 23.27
CA PHE A 452 -4.66 -9.80 21.93
C PHE A 452 -4.89 -10.92 20.90
N TRP A 453 -4.26 -12.09 21.09
CA TRP A 453 -4.38 -13.25 20.20
C TRP A 453 -5.76 -13.92 20.27
N PHE A 454 -6.58 -13.58 21.26
CA PHE A 454 -7.90 -14.16 21.45
C PHE A 454 -9.04 -13.36 20.79
N ASP A 455 -8.87 -12.07 20.48
CA ASP A 455 -9.99 -11.20 20.06
C ASP A 455 -9.87 -10.57 18.65
N GLY A 456 -8.78 -10.84 17.91
CA GLY A 456 -8.37 -10.00 16.77
C GLY A 456 -8.61 -10.49 15.33
N GLY A 457 -9.46 -11.48 15.07
CA GLY A 457 -9.81 -11.89 13.70
C GLY A 457 -8.83 -12.90 13.08
N ALA A 458 -9.02 -14.17 13.45
CA ALA A 458 -8.15 -15.27 13.06
C ALA A 458 -8.97 -16.42 12.44
N ILE A 459 -9.76 -16.12 11.39
CA ILE A 459 -10.61 -17.14 10.74
C ILE A 459 -9.78 -18.28 10.13
N ALA A 460 -8.50 -18.06 9.81
CA ALA A 460 -7.57 -19.11 9.33
C ALA A 460 -6.63 -19.71 10.41
N VAL A 461 -6.51 -19.08 11.59
CA VAL A 461 -5.59 -19.54 12.65
C VAL A 461 -6.27 -20.61 13.51
N LEU A 462 -7.56 -20.49 13.77
CA LEU A 462 -8.29 -21.44 14.60
C LEU A 462 -8.18 -22.89 14.08
N PRO A 463 -8.40 -23.19 12.77
CA PRO A 463 -8.18 -24.53 12.25
C PRO A 463 -6.73 -25.00 12.42
N LYS A 464 -5.73 -24.13 12.19
CA LYS A 464 -4.30 -24.48 12.34
C LYS A 464 -3.92 -24.74 13.81
N ILE A 465 -4.45 -23.97 14.76
CA ILE A 465 -4.31 -24.23 16.19
C ILE A 465 -4.98 -25.55 16.56
N LEU A 466 -6.20 -25.80 16.07
CA LEU A 466 -6.90 -27.08 16.29
C LEU A 466 -6.11 -28.27 15.74
N MET A 467 -5.44 -28.11 14.59
CA MET A 467 -4.58 -29.15 14.01
C MET A 467 -3.36 -29.44 14.91
N ILE A 468 -2.69 -28.41 15.41
CA ILE A 468 -1.56 -28.56 16.34
C ILE A 468 -2.04 -29.17 17.66
N VAL A 469 -3.00 -28.55 18.34
CA VAL A 469 -3.53 -29.00 19.64
C VAL A 469 -4.10 -30.41 19.52
N GLY A 470 -4.83 -30.70 18.44
CA GLY A 470 -5.35 -32.03 18.14
C GLY A 470 -4.24 -33.07 18.00
N SER A 471 -3.12 -32.74 17.36
CA SER A 471 -1.98 -33.67 17.21
C SER A 471 -1.30 -33.98 18.55
N TYR A 472 -1.14 -32.96 19.41
CA TYR A 472 -0.59 -33.14 20.76
C TYR A 472 -1.55 -33.89 21.68
N LEU A 473 -2.86 -33.64 21.58
CA LEU A 473 -3.89 -34.33 22.34
C LEU A 473 -4.01 -35.80 21.90
N LEU A 474 -3.92 -36.07 20.61
CA LEU A 474 -3.89 -37.43 20.05
C LEU A 474 -2.65 -38.20 20.53
N ALA A 475 -1.46 -37.59 20.46
CA ALA A 475 -0.23 -38.17 21.00
C ALA A 475 -0.34 -38.43 22.51
N PHE A 476 -0.91 -37.48 23.28
CA PHE A 476 -1.13 -37.62 24.71
C PHE A 476 -2.12 -38.73 25.07
N LEU A 477 -3.23 -38.88 24.33
CA LEU A 477 -4.19 -39.97 24.55
C LEU A 477 -3.61 -41.33 24.17
N LEU A 478 -2.85 -41.39 23.08
CA LEU A 478 -2.22 -42.61 22.60
C LEU A 478 -1.05 -43.08 23.48
N ARG A 479 -0.46 -42.22 24.33
CA ARG A 479 0.64 -42.61 25.23
C ARG A 479 0.32 -43.80 26.15
N VAL A 480 -0.97 -44.05 26.41
CA VAL A 480 -1.44 -45.19 27.21
C VAL A 480 -1.33 -46.50 26.44
N TYR A 481 -1.42 -46.44 25.11
CA TYR A 481 -1.46 -47.59 24.19
C TYR A 481 -0.19 -47.70 23.33
N VAL A 482 0.62 -46.64 23.28
CA VAL A 482 1.76 -46.47 22.39
C VAL A 482 2.94 -45.86 23.17
N PRO A 483 4.13 -46.50 23.20
CA PRO A 483 5.31 -45.94 23.87
C PRO A 483 5.92 -44.78 23.06
N LEU A 484 5.39 -43.56 23.24
CA LEU A 484 5.91 -42.35 22.60
C LEU A 484 7.05 -41.73 23.42
N GLN A 485 8.20 -41.52 22.78
CA GLN A 485 9.31 -40.78 23.35
C GLN A 485 9.13 -39.28 23.10
N TRP A 486 8.74 -38.54 24.13
CA TRP A 486 8.62 -37.09 24.06
C TRP A 486 10.01 -36.46 23.91
N GLY A 487 10.20 -35.70 22.84
CA GLY A 487 11.47 -35.06 22.51
C GLY A 487 11.36 -34.26 21.23
N ALA A 488 12.44 -33.55 20.87
CA ALA A 488 12.48 -32.70 19.68
C ALA A 488 12.02 -33.42 18.39
N PRO A 489 12.42 -34.69 18.11
CA PRO A 489 11.95 -35.38 16.90
C PRO A 489 10.44 -35.57 16.85
N LEU A 490 9.79 -35.92 17.97
CA LEU A 490 8.34 -36.09 18.01
C LEU A 490 7.62 -34.75 17.79
N ASN A 491 8.08 -33.69 18.47
CA ASN A 491 7.47 -32.36 18.39
C ASN A 491 7.55 -31.76 16.98
N TRP A 492 8.73 -31.85 16.35
CA TRP A 492 8.90 -31.41 14.96
C TRP A 492 8.05 -32.23 14.00
N GLY A 493 7.94 -33.54 14.22
CA GLY A 493 7.07 -34.40 13.42
C GLY A 493 5.60 -33.99 13.52
N LEU A 494 5.10 -33.76 14.74
CA LEU A 494 3.72 -33.33 14.98
C LEU A 494 3.42 -31.98 14.30
N ILE A 495 4.34 -31.03 14.35
CA ILE A 495 4.18 -29.69 13.75
C ILE A 495 4.16 -29.77 12.23
N PHE A 496 5.14 -30.42 11.59
CA PHE A 496 5.19 -30.53 10.12
C PHE A 496 4.08 -31.43 9.56
N GLY A 497 3.66 -32.46 10.31
CA GLY A 497 2.52 -33.30 9.94
C GLY A 497 1.18 -32.57 10.01
N SER A 498 1.01 -31.66 10.98
CA SER A 498 -0.28 -31.00 11.23
C SER A 498 -0.41 -29.64 10.56
N SER A 499 0.33 -28.61 11.00
CA SER A 499 0.14 -27.23 10.52
C SER A 499 1.23 -26.74 9.57
N GLY A 500 2.40 -27.39 9.58
CA GLY A 500 3.63 -26.77 9.08
C GLY A 500 4.02 -25.56 9.93
N LEU A 501 5.09 -24.86 9.56
CA LEU A 501 5.42 -23.55 10.12
C LEU A 501 4.57 -22.48 9.42
N PHE A 502 3.25 -22.56 9.55
CA PHE A 502 2.25 -21.83 8.73
C PHE A 502 2.51 -20.32 8.59
N PHE A 503 3.15 -19.69 9.58
CA PHE A 503 3.55 -18.28 9.53
C PHE A 503 4.63 -17.97 8.47
N LEU A 504 5.42 -18.95 8.04
CA LEU A 504 6.41 -18.81 6.97
C LEU A 504 5.78 -18.69 5.57
N GLN A 505 4.53 -19.12 5.38
CA GLN A 505 3.85 -18.95 4.08
C GLN A 505 3.58 -17.47 3.77
N GLY A 506 3.49 -16.61 4.79
CA GLY A 506 3.34 -15.16 4.65
C GLY A 506 4.67 -14.39 4.61
N PHE A 507 5.81 -15.07 4.72
CA PHE A 507 7.13 -14.44 4.66
C PHE A 507 7.56 -14.24 3.21
N TYR A 508 7.82 -12.98 2.83
CA TYR A 508 8.30 -12.60 1.52
C TYR A 508 9.69 -11.98 1.62
N LEU A 509 10.67 -12.58 0.95
CA LEU A 509 12.04 -12.08 0.82
C LEU A 509 12.30 -11.73 -0.65
N PHE A 510 12.61 -10.46 -0.91
CA PHE A 510 12.90 -9.94 -2.24
C PHE A 510 14.11 -10.69 -2.86
N ASP A 511 14.04 -10.97 -4.17
CA ASP A 511 15.05 -11.70 -4.97
C ASP A 511 15.33 -13.18 -4.61
N LEU A 512 14.61 -13.78 -3.66
CA LEU A 512 14.73 -15.21 -3.37
C LEU A 512 13.55 -16.01 -3.92
N PRO A 513 13.77 -17.27 -4.36
CA PRO A 513 12.68 -18.17 -4.67
C PRO A 513 11.79 -18.34 -3.43
N GLN A 514 10.47 -18.11 -3.58
CA GLN A 514 9.52 -18.17 -2.45
C GLN A 514 9.12 -19.61 -2.07
N TRP A 515 9.40 -20.57 -2.96
CA TRP A 515 9.02 -21.95 -2.78
C TRP A 515 9.60 -22.62 -1.51
N PRO A 516 10.82 -22.31 -1.01
CA PRO A 516 11.33 -22.90 0.23
C PRO A 516 10.50 -22.50 1.46
N PHE A 517 10.10 -21.22 1.57
CA PHE A 517 9.27 -20.73 2.67
C PHE A 517 7.85 -21.28 2.59
N ARG A 518 7.30 -21.42 1.37
CA ARG A 518 6.01 -22.07 1.14
C ARG A 518 6.04 -23.55 1.49
N VAL A 519 7.12 -24.26 1.15
CA VAL A 519 7.32 -25.68 1.49
C VAL A 519 7.48 -25.87 3.00
N MET A 520 8.30 -25.06 3.68
CA MET A 520 8.48 -25.12 5.13
C MET A 520 7.22 -24.71 5.90
N GLY A 521 6.43 -23.79 5.32
CA GLY A 521 5.20 -23.30 5.93
C GLY A 521 4.00 -24.23 5.77
N SER A 522 4.02 -25.12 4.79
CA SER A 522 2.95 -26.08 4.53
C SER A 522 3.03 -27.31 5.42
N SER A 523 1.88 -27.83 5.84
CA SER A 523 1.82 -29.19 6.37
C SER A 523 2.01 -30.21 5.24
N PHE A 524 2.37 -31.44 5.57
CA PHE A 524 2.55 -32.51 4.57
C PHE A 524 1.37 -32.67 3.59
N PRO A 525 0.10 -32.66 4.05
CA PRO A 525 -1.05 -32.75 3.14
C PRO A 525 -1.22 -31.54 2.21
N GLU A 526 -0.62 -30.39 2.55
CA GLU A 526 -0.67 -29.14 1.77
C GLU A 526 0.49 -29.00 0.76
N LEU A 527 1.46 -29.90 0.77
CA LEU A 527 2.63 -29.79 -0.11
C LEU A 527 2.24 -29.84 -1.60
N GLY A 528 1.20 -30.58 -1.97
CA GLY A 528 0.65 -30.57 -3.32
C GLY A 528 0.20 -29.18 -3.79
N ASN A 529 -0.33 -28.37 -2.87
CA ASN A 529 -0.82 -27.01 -3.13
C ASN A 529 0.34 -26.03 -3.34
N SER A 530 1.46 -26.25 -2.64
CA SER A 530 2.65 -25.40 -2.75
C SER A 530 3.35 -25.53 -4.11
N VAL A 531 3.18 -26.67 -4.78
CA VAL A 531 3.79 -26.96 -6.09
C VAL A 531 2.83 -26.63 -7.25
N GLN A 532 1.52 -26.83 -7.07
CA GLN A 532 0.51 -26.67 -8.12
C GLN A 532 -0.26 -25.34 -8.08
N GLY A 533 -0.11 -24.53 -7.03
CA GLY A 533 -0.77 -23.22 -6.92
C GLY A 533 -2.30 -23.29 -6.71
N SER A 534 -2.82 -24.41 -6.22
CA SER A 534 -4.25 -24.67 -6.02
C SER A 534 -4.61 -24.68 -4.53
N HIS A 535 -5.83 -24.27 -4.20
CA HIS A 535 -6.38 -24.36 -2.84
C HIS A 535 -7.01 -25.74 -2.54
N LEU A 536 -7.11 -26.62 -3.53
CA LEU A 536 -7.72 -27.95 -3.39
C LEU A 536 -6.69 -28.98 -2.95
N LEU A 537 -6.98 -29.72 -1.87
CA LEU A 537 -6.10 -30.79 -1.41
C LEU A 537 -5.94 -31.88 -2.48
N ASN A 538 -4.70 -32.31 -2.69
CA ASN A 538 -4.40 -33.41 -3.59
C ASN A 538 -4.65 -34.75 -2.85
N PRO A 539 -5.51 -35.65 -3.36
CA PRO A 539 -5.82 -36.92 -2.67
C PRO A 539 -4.61 -37.80 -2.37
N PHE A 540 -3.53 -37.72 -3.14
CA PHE A 540 -2.31 -38.45 -2.87
C PHE A 540 -1.59 -37.93 -1.62
N PHE A 541 -1.44 -36.60 -1.50
CA PHE A 541 -0.83 -35.96 -0.33
C PHE A 541 -1.76 -35.96 0.89
N ALA A 542 -3.07 -35.89 0.67
CA ALA A 542 -4.11 -36.02 1.69
C ALA A 542 -4.46 -37.49 2.01
N SER A 543 -3.47 -38.39 1.94
CA SER A 543 -3.64 -39.81 2.24
C SER A 543 -2.58 -40.35 3.19
N VAL A 544 -2.79 -41.57 3.65
CA VAL A 544 -1.85 -42.31 4.50
C VAL A 544 -0.55 -42.74 3.76
N LEU A 545 -0.50 -42.64 2.43
CA LEU A 545 0.60 -43.17 1.62
C LEU A 545 1.95 -42.51 1.91
N ILE A 546 1.95 -41.18 2.08
CA ILE A 546 3.18 -40.43 2.40
C ILE A 546 3.70 -40.79 3.80
N PRO A 547 2.90 -40.73 4.88
CA PRO A 547 3.29 -41.24 6.19
C PRO A 547 3.82 -42.68 6.17
N LEU A 548 3.18 -43.58 5.41
CA LEU A 548 3.62 -44.97 5.26
C LEU A 548 5.01 -45.06 4.64
N GLY A 549 5.27 -44.35 3.54
CA GLY A 549 6.59 -44.30 2.90
C GLY A 549 7.68 -43.78 3.83
N PHE A 550 7.40 -42.68 4.56
CA PHE A 550 8.32 -42.13 5.55
C PHE A 550 8.63 -43.12 6.69
N LEU A 551 7.61 -43.79 7.21
CA LEU A 551 7.79 -44.79 8.26
C LEU A 551 8.66 -45.97 7.78
N LEU A 552 8.42 -46.50 6.57
CA LEU A 552 9.19 -47.60 5.99
C LEU A 552 10.66 -47.22 5.76
N LEU A 553 10.91 -45.98 5.29
CA LEU A 553 12.27 -45.48 5.06
C LEU A 553 13.05 -45.21 6.35
N LEU A 554 12.37 -44.71 7.39
CA LEU A 554 13.01 -44.23 8.62
C LEU A 554 12.94 -45.24 9.78
N LEU A 555 12.39 -46.44 9.53
CA LEU A 555 12.21 -47.50 10.52
C LEU A 555 13.54 -47.96 11.17
N GLY A 556 14.64 -47.86 10.43
CA GLY A 556 15.98 -48.27 10.88
C GLY A 556 16.71 -47.29 11.81
N HIS A 557 16.20 -46.07 12.03
CA HIS A 557 16.87 -45.07 12.87
C HIS A 557 15.95 -44.56 13.99
N ARG A 558 16.36 -44.72 15.25
CA ARG A 558 15.50 -44.46 16.42
C ARG A 558 14.88 -43.06 16.42
N SER A 559 15.67 -42.00 16.22
CA SER A 559 15.14 -40.63 16.23
C SER A 559 14.32 -40.28 14.99
N ALA A 560 14.66 -40.86 13.82
CA ALA A 560 13.96 -40.58 12.57
C ALA A 560 12.62 -41.32 12.52
N LYS A 561 12.57 -42.53 13.10
CA LYS A 561 11.35 -43.27 13.37
C LYS A 561 10.40 -42.46 14.28
N THR A 562 10.90 -41.88 15.37
CA THR A 562 10.09 -41.03 16.26
C THR A 562 9.56 -39.78 15.55
N PHE A 563 10.37 -39.16 14.69
CA PHE A 563 9.93 -38.05 13.83
C PHE A 563 8.84 -38.47 12.83
N ALA A 564 9.00 -39.62 12.16
CA ALA A 564 8.02 -40.18 11.23
C ALA A 564 6.69 -40.54 11.92
N VAL A 565 6.74 -41.07 13.15
CA VAL A 565 5.55 -41.30 13.99
C VAL A 565 4.86 -39.97 14.32
N GLY A 566 5.63 -38.93 14.64
CA GLY A 566 5.11 -37.56 14.84
C GLY A 566 4.41 -37.01 13.60
N ILE A 567 5.03 -37.14 12.41
CA ILE A 567 4.41 -36.74 11.13
C ILE A 567 3.08 -37.47 10.94
N THR A 568 3.07 -38.78 11.16
CA THR A 568 1.88 -39.61 10.96
C THR A 568 0.72 -39.15 11.84
N LEU A 569 0.98 -38.85 13.11
CA LEU A 569 -0.04 -38.33 14.04
C LEU A 569 -0.46 -36.88 13.70
N GLY A 570 0.47 -36.05 13.24
CA GLY A 570 0.19 -34.71 12.76
C GLY A 570 -0.73 -34.72 11.54
N VAL A 571 -0.45 -35.60 10.57
CA VAL A 571 -1.28 -35.79 9.36
C VAL A 571 -2.67 -36.30 9.75
N ALA A 572 -2.77 -37.25 10.69
CA ALA A 572 -4.07 -37.71 11.18
C ALA A 572 -4.93 -36.55 11.74
N SER A 573 -4.32 -35.67 12.54
CA SER A 573 -4.97 -34.47 13.08
C SER A 573 -5.39 -33.50 11.97
N TYR A 574 -4.50 -33.25 11.00
CA TYR A 574 -4.80 -32.39 9.85
C TYR A 574 -6.01 -32.90 9.07
N LEU A 575 -5.99 -34.17 8.67
CA LEU A 575 -7.06 -34.76 7.88
C LEU A 575 -8.40 -34.77 8.64
N THR A 576 -8.37 -34.98 9.96
CA THR A 576 -9.58 -34.93 10.81
C THR A 576 -10.18 -33.53 10.85
N VAL A 577 -9.34 -32.50 11.04
CA VAL A 577 -9.82 -31.10 11.04
C VAL A 577 -10.29 -30.70 9.65
N SER A 578 -9.56 -31.04 8.59
CA SER A 578 -9.94 -30.73 7.20
C SER A 578 -11.25 -31.41 6.79
N ALA A 579 -11.52 -32.64 7.24
CA ALA A 579 -12.80 -33.31 6.99
C ALA A 579 -14.01 -32.53 7.55
N VAL A 580 -13.81 -31.78 8.64
CA VAL A 580 -14.88 -31.00 9.29
C VAL A 580 -14.97 -29.58 8.72
N PHE A 581 -13.83 -28.91 8.54
CA PHE A 581 -13.80 -27.48 8.23
C PHE A 581 -13.69 -27.17 6.73
N ASN A 582 -13.02 -28.01 5.93
CA ASN A 582 -12.81 -27.75 4.50
C ASN A 582 -12.49 -29.06 3.73
N PRO A 583 -13.51 -29.89 3.42
CA PRO A 583 -13.29 -31.23 2.86
C PRO A 583 -13.08 -31.22 1.34
N HIS A 584 -12.53 -30.16 0.76
CA HIS A 584 -12.41 -30.03 -0.69
C HIS A 584 -11.17 -30.75 -1.25
N LEU A 585 -11.39 -31.71 -2.15
CA LEU A 585 -10.33 -32.49 -2.81
C LEU A 585 -10.37 -32.29 -4.34
N TRP A 586 -9.20 -32.18 -4.97
CA TRP A 586 -9.06 -31.88 -6.41
C TRP A 586 -9.76 -32.88 -7.35
N LEU A 587 -9.88 -34.15 -6.96
CA LEU A 587 -10.55 -35.19 -7.76
C LEU A 587 -11.94 -35.61 -7.24
N LEU A 588 -12.19 -35.45 -5.93
CA LEU A 588 -13.42 -35.92 -5.28
C LEU A 588 -14.43 -34.79 -5.05
N GLY A 589 -14.05 -33.55 -5.31
CA GLY A 589 -14.89 -32.37 -5.13
C GLY A 589 -15.18 -32.06 -3.67
N ALA A 590 -16.30 -31.39 -3.44
CA ALA A 590 -16.83 -31.05 -2.12
C ALA A 590 -17.90 -32.06 -1.69
N GLY A 591 -17.96 -32.41 -0.41
CA GLY A 591 -19.08 -33.16 0.17
C GLY A 591 -18.68 -34.48 0.85
N THR A 592 -19.68 -35.33 1.11
CA THR A 592 -19.58 -36.50 1.99
C THR A 592 -18.50 -37.49 1.56
N VAL A 593 -18.27 -37.66 0.25
CA VAL A 593 -17.24 -38.56 -0.29
C VAL A 593 -15.84 -38.12 0.14
N SER A 594 -15.54 -36.83 0.02
CA SER A 594 -14.25 -36.26 0.44
C SER A 594 -14.09 -36.28 1.97
N GLN A 595 -15.17 -36.06 2.73
CA GLN A 595 -15.15 -36.19 4.20
C GLN A 595 -14.83 -37.62 4.65
N ILE A 596 -15.47 -38.62 4.03
CA ILE A 596 -15.21 -40.04 4.30
C ILE A 596 -13.77 -40.38 3.91
N PHE A 597 -13.29 -39.93 2.74
CA PHE A 597 -11.92 -40.16 2.30
C PHE A 597 -10.89 -39.63 3.32
N LEU A 598 -11.05 -38.38 3.75
CA LEU A 598 -10.16 -37.75 4.74
C LEU A 598 -10.24 -38.46 6.10
N GLY A 599 -11.45 -38.78 6.57
CA GLY A 599 -11.67 -39.49 7.83
C GLY A 599 -11.07 -40.90 7.86
N VAL A 600 -11.23 -41.67 6.78
CA VAL A 600 -10.63 -43.01 6.64
C VAL A 600 -9.10 -42.92 6.66
N ASN A 601 -8.52 -41.98 5.90
CA ASN A 601 -7.07 -41.80 5.89
C ASN A 601 -6.52 -41.30 7.24
N ALA A 602 -7.28 -40.50 7.99
CA ALA A 602 -6.91 -40.12 9.36
C ALA A 602 -6.84 -41.35 10.29
N LEU A 603 -7.83 -42.24 10.23
CA LEU A 603 -7.82 -43.49 11.01
C LEU A 603 -6.68 -44.43 10.61
N LEU A 604 -6.39 -44.54 9.31
CA LEU A 604 -5.26 -45.33 8.81
C LEU A 604 -3.93 -44.77 9.31
N CYS A 605 -3.76 -43.44 9.38
CA CYS A 605 -2.57 -42.82 9.96
C CYS A 605 -2.42 -43.18 11.46
N ILE A 606 -3.51 -43.12 12.24
CA ILE A 606 -3.49 -43.53 13.66
C ILE A 606 -3.07 -45.00 13.79
N PHE A 607 -3.62 -45.89 12.97
CA PHE A 607 -3.27 -47.30 12.94
C PHE A 607 -1.79 -47.52 12.58
N LEU A 608 -1.25 -46.79 11.61
CA LEU A 608 0.16 -46.87 11.25
C LEU A 608 1.10 -46.38 12.36
N ALA A 609 0.76 -45.27 13.03
CA ALA A 609 1.54 -44.78 14.16
C ALA A 609 1.58 -45.81 15.30
N TRP A 610 0.46 -46.50 15.55
CA TRP A 610 0.39 -47.61 16.49
C TRP A 610 1.22 -48.82 16.06
N LEU A 611 1.18 -49.20 14.78
CA LEU A 611 1.94 -50.34 14.26
C LEU A 611 3.46 -50.10 14.34
N ALA A 612 3.91 -48.90 13.97
CA ALA A 612 5.32 -48.53 13.96
C ALA A 612 5.96 -48.56 15.35
N THR A 613 5.19 -48.26 16.38
CA THR A 613 5.65 -48.20 17.78
C THR A 613 5.53 -49.53 18.52
N LYS A 614 4.74 -50.48 18.00
CA LYS A 614 4.62 -51.83 18.58
C LYS A 614 5.92 -52.64 18.55
N GLY A 615 6.80 -52.37 17.57
CA GLY A 615 8.12 -53.02 17.47
C GLY A 615 9.07 -52.70 18.63
N ASP A 616 8.87 -51.58 19.34
CA ASP A 616 9.74 -51.15 20.44
C ASP A 616 9.41 -51.84 21.77
N GLN A 617 8.25 -52.51 21.88
CA GLN A 617 7.89 -53.32 23.05
C GLN A 617 8.59 -54.69 23.10
N ARG A 618 9.29 -55.10 22.04
CA ARG A 618 10.04 -56.37 21.99
C ARG A 618 11.54 -56.24 22.34
N LEU A 619 12.03 -55.04 22.62
CA LEU A 619 13.43 -54.74 22.91
C LEU A 619 13.64 -54.02 24.26
N VAL A 620 12.68 -54.13 25.17
CA VAL A 620 12.81 -53.71 26.58
C VAL A 620 12.70 -54.93 27.48
#